data_AF-C5NWA7-F1
#
_entry.id   AF-C5NWA7-F1
#
_cell.length_a   1.000
_cell.length_b   1.000
_cell.length_c   1.000
_cell.angle_alpha   90.00
_cell.angle_beta   90.00
_cell.angle_gamma   90.00
#
_symmetry.space_group_name_H-M   'P 1'
#
loop_
_entity.id
_entity.type
_entity.pdbx_description
1 polymer ?
#
loop_
_entity_poly.entity_id
_entity_poly.type
_entity_poly.pdbx_seq_one_letter_code
_entity_poly.pdbx_strand_id
1 'polypeptide(L)'
;MNKNNKTIISIVSIIVVLVICFFGYNLYQKKQAEVISAEKLTLLHELTKQFNDENDRNNKFNLLKDTLDEQSKYNLDSYKDSKVKDEFKNSINTMRDYFHKDYDNTIKENNISDLNNTSDKSKFSDKKAKLDDLAKVIEKEKDVTFETEQQAQEKQSEVEKLIKKYEERITELGKKEKEIKIEEKRKSTSDDIGEKPVTMTSTHYENEYFIVDVPAKWSGKWSISKTIDTKDLGTPSQPAIIYAFSRSGDNPMFGGGGQTVHVYPNGLPSKANSVKEWTKFGSNIYVGVGASSGFFNEKNETYYKDEMAKIRAK
;
A
#
# COMPACT_ATOMS: atom_id res chain seq x y z
N MET A 1 -52.37 -18.84 85.62
CA MET A 1 -51.41 -18.60 84.52
C MET A 1 -51.23 -17.10 84.36
N ASN A 2 -50.02 -16.58 84.67
CA ASN A 2 -49.69 -15.15 84.58
C ASN A 2 -49.94 -14.61 83.17
N LYS A 3 -50.63 -13.46 83.08
CA LYS A 3 -50.97 -12.78 81.81
C LYS A 3 -49.75 -12.61 80.89
N ASN A 4 -48.56 -12.44 81.47
CA ASN A 4 -47.31 -12.20 80.74
C ASN A 4 -46.84 -13.42 79.94
N ASN A 5 -47.12 -14.64 80.41
CA ASN A 5 -46.66 -15.88 79.76
C ASN A 5 -47.48 -16.17 78.49
N LYS A 6 -48.78 -15.83 78.48
CA LYS A 6 -49.63 -15.96 77.29
C LYS A 6 -49.25 -14.96 76.21
N THR A 7 -48.88 -13.73 76.58
CA THR A 7 -48.42 -12.70 75.63
C THR A 7 -47.05 -13.04 75.03
N ILE A 8 -46.11 -13.55 75.83
CA ILE A 8 -44.79 -13.99 75.37
C ILE A 8 -44.92 -15.20 74.42
N ILE A 9 -45.73 -16.21 74.76
CA ILE A 9 -45.97 -17.37 73.89
C ILE A 9 -46.64 -16.95 72.56
N SER A 10 -47.56 -15.98 72.59
CA SER A 10 -48.21 -15.45 71.39
C SER A 10 -47.23 -14.70 70.48
N ILE A 11 -46.31 -13.90 71.04
CA ILE A 11 -45.30 -13.16 70.26
C ILE A 11 -44.28 -14.12 69.64
N VAL A 12 -43.81 -15.11 70.39
CA VAL A 12 -42.86 -16.12 69.88
C VAL A 12 -43.47 -16.94 68.74
N SER A 13 -44.76 -17.30 68.82
CA SER A 13 -45.46 -18.04 67.77
C SER A 13 -45.58 -17.25 66.45
N ILE A 14 -45.81 -15.94 66.51
CA ILE A 14 -45.89 -15.06 65.33
C ILE A 14 -44.51 -14.91 64.65
N ILE A 15 -43.43 -14.79 65.43
CA ILE A 15 -42.07 -14.69 64.90
C ILE A 15 -41.67 -15.97 64.15
N VAL A 16 -42.03 -17.15 64.66
CA VAL A 16 -41.75 -18.44 64.00
C VAL A 16 -42.48 -18.55 62.65
N VAL A 17 -43.73 -18.12 62.55
CA VAL A 17 -44.49 -18.11 61.29
C VAL A 17 -43.86 -17.16 60.27
N LEU A 18 -43.44 -15.96 60.68
CA LEU A 18 -42.78 -15.00 59.79
C LEU A 18 -41.42 -15.52 59.28
N VAL A 19 -40.65 -16.20 60.12
CA VAL A 19 -39.38 -16.84 59.73
C VAL A 19 -39.63 -17.99 58.74
N ILE A 20 -40.65 -18.84 58.96
CA ILE A 20 -41.01 -19.91 58.03
C ILE A 20 -41.53 -19.34 56.70
N CYS A 21 -42.32 -18.27 56.71
CA CYS A 21 -42.75 -17.59 55.49
C CYS A 21 -41.57 -16.94 54.74
N PHE A 22 -40.60 -16.36 55.44
CA PHE A 22 -39.38 -15.78 54.85
C PHE A 22 -38.45 -16.85 54.27
N PHE A 23 -38.21 -17.95 54.99
CA PHE A 23 -37.44 -19.11 54.49
C PHE A 23 -38.16 -19.85 53.37
N GLY A 24 -39.48 -20.01 53.45
CA GLY A 24 -40.31 -20.62 52.41
C GLY A 24 -40.36 -19.80 51.13
N TYR A 25 -40.49 -18.47 51.23
CA TYR A 25 -40.40 -17.55 50.10
C TYR A 25 -39.00 -17.58 49.46
N ASN A 26 -37.93 -17.56 50.28
CA ASN A 26 -36.56 -17.68 49.78
C ASN A 26 -36.28 -19.04 49.13
N LEU A 27 -36.80 -20.15 49.67
CA LEU A 27 -36.67 -21.49 49.09
C LEU A 27 -37.45 -21.63 47.77
N TYR A 28 -38.65 -21.05 47.69
CA TYR A 28 -39.46 -21.05 46.46
C TYR A 28 -38.80 -20.21 45.36
N GLN A 29 -38.33 -19.00 45.69
CA GLN A 29 -37.52 -18.17 44.79
C GLN A 29 -36.24 -18.91 44.35
N LYS A 30 -35.57 -19.60 45.28
CA LYS A 30 -34.35 -20.38 44.98
C LYS A 30 -34.61 -21.57 44.05
N LYS A 31 -35.77 -22.22 44.14
CA LYS A 31 -36.16 -23.30 43.20
C LYS A 31 -36.52 -22.77 41.81
N GLN A 32 -37.22 -21.65 41.69
CA GLN A 32 -37.48 -21.04 40.38
C GLN A 32 -36.18 -20.51 39.75
N ALA A 33 -35.33 -19.89 40.56
CA ALA A 33 -33.97 -19.49 40.20
C ALA A 33 -33.14 -20.65 39.64
N GLU A 34 -33.17 -21.82 40.28
CA GLU A 34 -32.41 -23.00 39.84
C GLU A 34 -32.92 -23.55 38.49
N VAL A 35 -34.24 -23.52 38.25
CA VAL A 35 -34.83 -23.89 36.96
C VAL A 35 -34.46 -22.88 35.87
N ILE A 36 -34.56 -21.59 36.14
CA ILE A 36 -34.19 -20.51 35.21
C ILE A 36 -32.70 -20.61 34.85
N SER A 37 -31.82 -20.84 35.85
CA SER A 37 -30.39 -21.09 35.60
C SER A 37 -30.17 -22.29 34.70
N ALA A 38 -30.83 -23.42 34.97
CA ALA A 38 -30.68 -24.64 34.17
C ALA A 38 -31.14 -24.44 32.72
N GLU A 39 -32.25 -23.73 32.49
CA GLU A 39 -32.73 -23.37 31.16
C GLU A 39 -31.72 -22.47 30.43
N LYS A 40 -31.20 -21.42 31.09
CA LYS A 40 -30.19 -20.52 30.51
C LYS A 40 -28.88 -21.24 30.19
N LEU A 41 -28.41 -22.13 31.05
CA LEU A 41 -27.23 -22.95 30.79
C LEU A 41 -27.44 -23.88 29.59
N THR A 42 -28.63 -24.48 29.48
CA THR A 42 -28.98 -25.36 28.34
C THR A 42 -29.01 -24.57 27.03
N LEU A 43 -29.63 -23.39 27.03
CA LEU A 43 -29.67 -22.49 25.88
C LEU A 43 -28.27 -22.03 25.47
N LEU A 44 -27.41 -21.67 26.44
CA LEU A 44 -26.02 -21.29 26.15
C LEU A 44 -25.21 -22.42 25.53
N HIS A 45 -25.38 -23.63 26.04
CA HIS A 45 -24.75 -24.82 25.46
C HIS A 45 -25.24 -25.05 24.01
N GLU A 46 -26.54 -24.93 23.75
CA GLU A 46 -27.09 -25.06 22.41
C GLU A 46 -26.58 -23.98 21.46
N LEU A 47 -26.55 -22.72 21.90
CA LEU A 47 -26.06 -21.59 21.11
C LEU A 47 -24.57 -21.73 20.78
N THR A 48 -23.76 -22.18 21.75
CA THR A 48 -22.33 -22.45 21.55
C THR A 48 -22.12 -23.60 20.57
N LYS A 49 -22.94 -24.65 20.65
CA LYS A 49 -22.91 -25.74 19.69
C LYS A 49 -23.30 -25.27 18.28
N GLN A 50 -24.39 -24.52 18.15
CA GLN A 50 -24.82 -23.92 16.88
C GLN A 50 -23.72 -23.04 16.28
N PHE A 51 -23.07 -22.22 17.10
CA PHE A 51 -21.93 -21.41 16.67
C PHE A 51 -20.79 -22.29 16.15
N ASN A 52 -20.45 -23.38 16.82
CA ASN A 52 -19.36 -24.27 16.40
C ASN A 52 -19.69 -25.04 15.11
N ASP A 53 -20.95 -25.48 14.95
CA ASP A 53 -21.42 -26.25 13.80
C ASP A 53 -21.71 -25.37 12.55
N GLU A 54 -21.93 -24.06 12.74
CA GLU A 54 -22.13 -23.09 11.66
C GLU A 54 -20.84 -22.91 10.84
N ASN A 55 -20.97 -22.76 9.52
CA ASN A 55 -19.84 -22.53 8.61
C ASN A 55 -19.80 -21.10 8.06
N ASP A 56 -20.94 -20.42 7.99
CA ASP A 56 -21.00 -19.04 7.52
C ASP A 56 -20.51 -18.06 8.61
N ARG A 57 -19.52 -17.23 8.24
CA ARG A 57 -18.91 -16.25 9.14
C ARG A 57 -19.89 -15.17 9.62
N ASN A 58 -20.81 -14.73 8.76
CA ASN A 58 -21.80 -13.71 9.12
C ASN A 58 -22.85 -14.26 10.08
N ASN A 59 -23.27 -15.52 9.89
CA ASN A 59 -24.14 -16.20 10.83
C ASN A 59 -23.47 -16.36 12.19
N LYS A 60 -22.19 -16.77 12.22
CA LYS A 60 -21.39 -16.78 13.47
C LYS A 60 -21.35 -15.41 14.14
N PHE A 61 -21.22 -14.33 13.37
CA PHE A 61 -21.18 -12.97 13.91
C PHE A 61 -22.51 -12.59 14.54
N ASN A 62 -23.62 -12.91 13.89
CA ASN A 62 -24.96 -12.69 14.42
C ASN A 62 -25.20 -13.51 15.70
N LEU A 63 -24.78 -14.78 15.75
CA LEU A 63 -24.88 -15.61 16.96
C LEU A 63 -24.10 -15.01 18.14
N LEU A 64 -22.90 -14.49 17.92
CA LEU A 64 -22.13 -13.78 18.96
C LEU A 64 -22.88 -12.52 19.45
N LYS A 65 -23.43 -11.74 18.52
CA LYS A 65 -24.23 -10.55 18.87
C LYS A 65 -25.46 -10.92 19.70
N ASP A 66 -26.21 -11.94 19.28
CA ASP A 66 -27.38 -12.42 20.02
C ASP A 66 -26.99 -12.93 21.42
N THR A 67 -25.84 -13.58 21.55
CA THR A 67 -25.29 -14.02 22.84
C THR A 67 -24.99 -12.83 23.77
N LEU A 68 -24.40 -11.75 23.24
CA LEU A 68 -24.11 -10.52 23.99
C LEU A 68 -25.38 -9.79 24.41
N ASP A 69 -26.39 -9.73 23.53
CA ASP A 69 -27.69 -9.15 23.84
C ASP A 69 -28.39 -9.95 24.95
N GLU A 70 -28.34 -11.29 24.88
CA GLU A 70 -28.91 -12.16 25.91
C GLU A 70 -28.17 -12.05 27.24
N GLN A 71 -26.84 -11.95 27.23
CA GLN A 71 -26.04 -11.67 28.43
C GLN A 71 -26.45 -10.32 29.04
N SER A 72 -26.67 -9.29 28.22
CA SER A 72 -27.07 -7.97 28.67
C SER A 72 -28.46 -7.98 29.32
N LYS A 73 -29.42 -8.71 28.73
CA LYS A 73 -30.75 -8.93 29.33
C LYS A 73 -30.63 -9.66 30.67
N TYR A 74 -29.87 -10.76 30.71
CA TYR A 74 -29.66 -11.53 31.95
C TYR A 74 -28.98 -10.69 33.05
N ASN A 75 -28.08 -9.78 32.70
CA ASN A 75 -27.43 -8.89 33.67
C ASN A 75 -28.40 -7.87 34.30
N LEU A 76 -29.51 -7.56 33.63
CA LEU A 76 -30.59 -6.69 34.13
C LEU A 76 -31.60 -7.46 35.00
N ASP A 77 -31.66 -8.79 34.92
CA ASP A 77 -32.55 -9.59 35.74
C ASP A 77 -32.22 -9.47 37.24
N SER A 78 -33.26 -9.56 38.08
CA SER A 78 -33.13 -9.47 39.54
C SER A 78 -32.38 -10.68 40.13
N TYR A 79 -32.43 -11.82 39.44
CA TYR A 79 -31.74 -13.04 39.78
C TYR A 79 -30.43 -13.19 38.99
N LYS A 80 -29.34 -13.48 39.70
CA LYS A 80 -27.98 -13.50 39.13
C LYS A 80 -27.20 -14.70 39.66
N ASP A 81 -27.41 -15.87 39.07
CA ASP A 81 -26.56 -17.02 39.27
C ASP A 81 -25.14 -16.75 38.73
N SER A 82 -24.12 -16.97 39.55
CA SER A 82 -22.73 -16.81 39.14
C SER A 82 -22.34 -17.82 38.07
N LYS A 83 -22.87 -19.06 38.13
CA LYS A 83 -22.54 -20.10 37.14
C LYS A 83 -22.99 -19.70 35.74
N VAL A 84 -24.19 -19.14 35.62
CA VAL A 84 -24.71 -18.66 34.33
C VAL A 84 -23.86 -17.50 33.80
N LYS A 85 -23.41 -16.59 34.67
CA LYS A 85 -22.49 -15.50 34.27
C LYS A 85 -21.15 -16.01 33.75
N ASP A 86 -20.58 -16.99 34.46
CA ASP A 86 -19.32 -17.62 34.07
C ASP A 86 -19.48 -18.33 32.72
N GLU A 87 -20.61 -19.01 32.51
CA GLU A 87 -20.90 -19.70 31.25
C GLU A 87 -21.09 -18.74 30.07
N PHE A 88 -21.79 -17.61 30.27
CA PHE A 88 -21.86 -16.54 29.28
C PHE A 88 -20.46 -16.05 28.90
N LYS A 89 -19.61 -15.76 29.90
CA LYS A 89 -18.25 -15.29 29.68
C LYS A 89 -17.43 -16.31 28.88
N ASN A 90 -17.51 -17.59 29.25
CA ASN A 90 -16.80 -18.67 28.54
C ASN A 90 -17.29 -18.83 27.10
N SER A 91 -18.60 -18.79 26.87
CA SER A 91 -19.22 -18.91 25.55
C SER A 91 -18.80 -17.75 24.64
N ILE A 92 -18.92 -16.51 25.14
CA ILE A 92 -18.54 -15.30 24.41
C ILE A 92 -17.05 -15.31 24.08
N ASN A 93 -16.18 -15.69 25.02
CA ASN A 93 -14.75 -15.79 24.77
C ASN A 93 -14.43 -16.80 23.67
N THR A 94 -15.08 -17.96 23.70
CA THR A 94 -14.93 -19.00 22.65
C THR A 94 -15.34 -18.46 21.27
N MET A 95 -16.45 -17.73 21.21
CA MET A 95 -16.94 -17.14 19.97
C MET A 95 -16.03 -16.01 19.47
N ARG A 96 -15.55 -15.13 20.35
CA ARG A 96 -14.60 -14.06 20.00
C ARG A 96 -13.26 -14.62 19.51
N ASP A 97 -12.77 -15.69 20.13
CA ASP A 97 -11.54 -16.37 19.72
C ASP A 97 -11.58 -16.87 18.27
N TYR A 98 -12.75 -17.26 17.77
CA TYR A 98 -12.91 -17.61 16.36
C TYR A 98 -12.62 -16.39 15.46
N PHE A 99 -13.19 -15.22 15.75
CA PHE A 99 -12.95 -14.01 14.97
C PHE A 99 -11.51 -13.54 15.08
N HIS A 100 -10.92 -13.58 16.28
CA HIS A 100 -9.51 -13.26 16.46
C HIS A 100 -8.61 -14.15 15.59
N LYS A 101 -8.86 -15.47 15.56
CA LYS A 101 -8.12 -16.40 14.71
C LYS A 101 -8.34 -16.14 13.22
N ASP A 102 -9.56 -15.79 12.83
CA ASP A 102 -9.89 -15.44 11.45
C ASP A 102 -9.13 -14.19 10.98
N TYR A 103 -9.06 -13.16 11.82
CA TYR A 103 -8.23 -11.98 11.58
C TYR A 103 -6.74 -12.34 11.48
N ASP A 104 -6.22 -13.11 12.44
CA ASP A 104 -4.81 -13.52 12.48
C ASP A 104 -4.43 -14.37 11.26
N ASN A 105 -5.32 -15.26 10.81
CA ASN A 105 -5.13 -16.05 9.60
C ASN A 105 -5.05 -15.14 8.37
N THR A 106 -5.97 -14.17 8.25
CA THR A 106 -5.95 -13.22 7.14
C THR A 106 -4.65 -12.38 7.14
N ILE A 107 -4.19 -11.92 8.31
CA ILE A 107 -2.91 -11.22 8.46
C ILE A 107 -1.76 -12.10 8.00
N LYS A 108 -1.70 -13.35 8.50
CA LYS A 108 -0.65 -14.31 8.20
C LYS A 108 -0.58 -14.66 6.71
N GLU A 109 -1.72 -14.95 6.08
CA GLU A 109 -1.81 -15.28 4.65
C GLU A 109 -1.41 -14.13 3.74
N ASN A 110 -1.57 -12.89 4.22
CA ASN A 110 -1.25 -11.69 3.47
C ASN A 110 0.08 -11.04 3.86
N ASN A 111 0.82 -11.65 4.78
CA ASN A 111 2.18 -11.25 5.09
C ASN A 111 3.19 -11.76 4.06
N ILE A 112 4.17 -10.94 3.71
CA ILE A 112 5.25 -11.22 2.77
C ILE A 112 6.55 -11.22 3.59
N SER A 113 7.09 -12.41 3.86
CA SER A 113 8.28 -12.58 4.70
C SER A 113 9.53 -11.92 4.11
N ASP A 114 9.67 -11.93 2.77
CA ASP A 114 10.83 -11.35 2.08
C ASP A 114 10.45 -10.08 1.30
N LEU A 115 10.18 -9.01 2.05
CA LEU A 115 9.81 -7.71 1.52
C LEU A 115 10.87 -7.12 0.57
N ASN A 116 12.16 -7.27 0.91
CA ASN A 116 13.25 -6.60 0.21
C ASN A 116 13.65 -7.28 -1.08
N ASN A 117 13.52 -8.61 -1.17
CA ASN A 117 13.86 -9.34 -2.40
C ASN A 117 12.67 -9.52 -3.34
N THR A 118 11.43 -9.30 -2.86
CA THR A 118 10.26 -9.29 -3.75
C THR A 118 10.25 -7.99 -4.57
N SER A 119 10.33 -8.11 -5.89
CA SER A 119 10.27 -7.00 -6.86
C SER A 119 8.90 -6.85 -7.53
N ASP A 120 8.03 -7.85 -7.41
CA ASP A 120 6.68 -7.84 -7.99
C ASP A 120 5.77 -6.85 -7.25
N LYS A 121 5.56 -5.68 -7.87
CA LYS A 121 4.72 -4.60 -7.35
C LYS A 121 3.23 -4.98 -7.25
N SER A 122 2.72 -5.78 -8.18
CA SER A 122 1.32 -6.25 -8.15
C SER A 122 1.07 -7.12 -6.92
N LYS A 123 2.01 -8.00 -6.57
CA LYS A 123 1.90 -8.83 -5.36
C LYS A 123 1.73 -7.99 -4.08
N PHE A 124 2.45 -6.88 -3.93
CA PHE A 124 2.26 -5.98 -2.80
C PHE A 124 0.91 -5.27 -2.82
N SER A 125 0.45 -4.86 -4.01
CA SER A 125 -0.83 -4.15 -4.18
C SER A 125 -2.02 -5.05 -3.85
N ASP A 126 -2.02 -6.29 -4.33
CA ASP A 126 -3.07 -7.27 -4.05
C ASP A 126 -3.17 -7.61 -2.56
N LYS A 127 -2.02 -7.82 -1.92
CA LYS A 127 -1.94 -8.13 -0.48
C LYS A 127 -2.34 -6.94 0.37
N LYS A 128 -1.96 -5.72 -0.02
CA LYS A 128 -2.40 -4.48 0.64
C LYS A 128 -3.92 -4.33 0.57
N ALA A 129 -4.54 -4.50 -0.60
CA ALA A 129 -5.99 -4.36 -0.75
C ALA A 129 -6.76 -5.31 0.19
N LYS A 130 -6.31 -6.57 0.31
CA LYS A 130 -6.89 -7.53 1.26
C LYS A 130 -6.75 -7.10 2.72
N LEU A 131 -5.62 -6.50 3.08
CA LEU A 131 -5.40 -5.96 4.44
C LEU A 131 -6.23 -4.69 4.68
N ASP A 132 -6.39 -3.82 3.68
CA ASP A 132 -7.27 -2.64 3.76
C ASP A 132 -8.72 -3.06 4.02
N ASP A 133 -9.18 -4.13 3.36
CA ASP A 133 -10.53 -4.67 3.58
C ASP A 133 -10.66 -5.34 4.96
N LEU A 134 -9.65 -6.06 5.42
CA LEU A 134 -9.60 -6.59 6.79
C LEU A 134 -9.70 -5.47 7.83
N ALA A 135 -8.97 -4.35 7.65
CA ALA A 135 -9.03 -3.21 8.57
C ALA A 135 -10.45 -2.64 8.68
N LYS A 136 -11.18 -2.52 7.56
CA LYS A 136 -12.59 -2.07 7.56
C LYS A 136 -13.51 -3.07 8.28
N VAL A 137 -13.28 -4.37 8.09
CA VAL A 137 -14.05 -5.43 8.77
C VAL A 137 -13.85 -5.33 10.28
N ILE A 138 -12.60 -5.24 10.74
CA ILE A 138 -12.27 -5.09 12.16
C ILE A 138 -12.95 -3.84 12.74
N GLU A 139 -12.84 -2.70 12.07
CA GLU A 139 -13.45 -1.45 12.54
C GLU A 139 -14.97 -1.57 12.69
N LYS A 140 -15.65 -2.24 11.75
CA LYS A 140 -17.10 -2.44 11.78
C LYS A 140 -17.55 -3.40 12.88
N GLU A 141 -16.73 -4.41 13.15
CA GLU A 141 -17.09 -5.54 14.02
C GLU A 141 -16.58 -5.38 15.46
N LYS A 142 -15.76 -4.36 15.73
CA LYS A 142 -14.93 -4.27 16.94
C LYS A 142 -15.70 -4.36 18.27
N ASP A 143 -16.86 -3.71 18.35
CA ASP A 143 -17.68 -3.67 19.58
C ASP A 143 -18.27 -5.04 19.94
N VAL A 144 -18.36 -5.94 18.96
CA VAL A 144 -18.89 -7.29 19.12
C VAL A 144 -17.73 -8.27 19.34
N THR A 145 -16.69 -8.19 18.51
CA THR A 145 -15.63 -9.20 18.47
C THR A 145 -14.54 -9.00 19.52
N PHE A 146 -14.38 -7.81 20.08
CA PHE A 146 -13.41 -7.56 21.16
C PHE A 146 -14.13 -7.32 22.49
N GLU A 147 -13.45 -7.65 23.60
CA GLU A 147 -13.94 -7.35 24.94
C GLU A 147 -13.72 -5.88 25.29
N THR A 148 -12.66 -5.28 24.74
CA THR A 148 -12.24 -3.90 25.02
C THR A 148 -11.81 -3.17 23.77
N GLU A 149 -12.00 -1.86 23.77
CA GLU A 149 -11.52 -0.97 22.70
C GLU A 149 -9.99 -1.06 22.54
N GLN A 150 -9.24 -1.27 23.63
CA GLN A 150 -7.78 -1.40 23.55
C GLN A 150 -7.36 -2.61 22.70
N GLN A 151 -7.99 -3.77 22.90
CA GLN A 151 -7.69 -4.97 22.10
C GLN A 151 -8.00 -4.74 20.61
N ALA A 152 -9.11 -4.05 20.32
CA ALA A 152 -9.46 -3.70 18.94
C ALA A 152 -8.40 -2.78 18.32
N GLN A 153 -7.97 -1.74 19.04
CA GLN A 153 -6.95 -0.79 18.58
C GLN A 153 -5.58 -1.46 18.36
N GLU A 154 -5.19 -2.39 19.24
CA GLU A 154 -3.95 -3.16 19.08
C GLU A 154 -3.98 -4.01 17.79
N LYS A 155 -5.10 -4.69 17.54
CA LYS A 155 -5.28 -5.50 16.32
C LYS A 155 -5.34 -4.62 15.07
N GLN A 156 -6.04 -3.50 15.12
CA GLN A 156 -6.10 -2.53 14.01
C GLN A 156 -4.70 -2.00 13.67
N SER A 157 -3.93 -1.60 14.68
CA SER A 157 -2.57 -1.09 14.52
C SER A 157 -1.62 -2.13 13.90
N GLU A 158 -1.80 -3.42 14.22
CA GLU A 158 -1.04 -4.51 13.59
C GLU A 158 -1.25 -4.55 12.07
N VAL A 159 -2.50 -4.47 11.62
CA VAL A 159 -2.87 -4.46 10.20
C VAL A 159 -2.36 -3.20 9.50
N GLU A 160 -2.56 -2.02 10.09
CA GLU A 160 -2.11 -0.73 9.56
C GLU A 160 -0.60 -0.65 9.37
N LYS A 161 0.17 -1.23 10.31
CA LYS A 161 1.64 -1.31 10.18
C LYS A 161 2.07 -2.11 8.95
N LEU A 162 1.36 -3.20 8.61
CA LEU A 162 1.65 -3.99 7.41
C LEU A 162 1.26 -3.25 6.13
N ILE A 163 0.08 -2.62 6.12
CA ILE A 163 -0.37 -1.79 5.00
C ILE A 163 0.67 -0.72 4.67
N LYS A 164 1.13 0.01 5.68
CA LYS A 164 2.12 1.08 5.50
C LYS A 164 3.45 0.56 4.93
N LYS A 165 3.94 -0.59 5.39
CA LYS A 165 5.14 -1.24 4.83
C LYS A 165 4.97 -1.54 3.34
N TYR A 166 3.79 -1.97 2.90
CA TYR A 166 3.52 -2.25 1.49
C TYR A 166 3.40 -0.98 0.65
N GLU A 167 2.80 0.08 1.17
CA GLU A 167 2.75 1.38 0.50
C GLU A 167 4.15 1.94 0.23
N GLU A 168 5.02 1.90 1.23
CA GLU A 168 6.41 2.32 1.11
C GLU A 168 7.15 1.51 0.05
N ARG A 169 6.98 0.18 0.05
CA ARG A 169 7.62 -0.72 -0.92
C ARG A 169 7.10 -0.54 -2.36
N ILE A 170 5.79 -0.38 -2.54
CA ILE A 170 5.16 -0.10 -3.84
C ILE A 170 5.71 1.20 -4.42
N THR A 171 5.89 2.22 -3.57
CA THR A 171 6.43 3.52 -3.96
C THR A 171 7.90 3.41 -4.37
N GLU A 172 8.72 2.67 -3.61
CA GLU A 172 10.12 2.42 -3.93
C GLU A 172 10.29 1.69 -5.28
N LEU A 173 9.54 0.60 -5.49
CA LEU A 173 9.56 -0.15 -6.75
C LEU A 173 9.10 0.72 -7.93
N GLY A 174 8.07 1.54 -7.72
CA GLY A 174 7.60 2.47 -8.76
C GLY A 174 8.61 3.55 -9.15
N LYS A 175 9.52 3.95 -8.25
CA LYS A 175 10.64 4.85 -8.59
C LYS A 175 11.69 4.11 -9.42
N LYS A 176 12.10 2.91 -8.99
CA LYS A 176 13.07 2.06 -9.70
C LYS A 176 12.62 1.72 -11.13
N GLU A 177 11.35 1.36 -11.34
CA GLU A 177 10.80 1.10 -12.67
C GLU A 177 10.88 2.32 -13.61
N LYS A 178 10.64 3.53 -13.07
CA LYS A 178 10.75 4.77 -13.86
C LYS A 178 12.19 5.05 -14.26
N GLU A 179 13.14 4.85 -13.36
CA GLU A 179 14.57 5.00 -13.63
C GLU A 179 15.05 4.00 -14.69
N ILE A 180 14.65 2.72 -14.59
CA ILE A 180 14.99 1.69 -15.59
C ILE A 180 14.40 2.03 -16.96
N LYS A 181 13.13 2.46 -17.04
CA LYS A 181 12.50 2.86 -18.31
C LYS A 181 13.17 4.08 -18.95
N ILE A 182 13.67 5.01 -18.14
CA ILE A 182 14.47 6.14 -18.63
C ILE A 182 15.79 5.64 -19.21
N GLU A 183 16.43 4.68 -18.55
CA GLU A 183 17.72 4.11 -18.99
C GLU A 183 17.59 3.19 -20.22
N GLU A 184 16.54 2.39 -20.33
CA GLU A 184 16.25 1.56 -21.51
C GLU A 184 15.88 2.39 -22.75
N LYS A 185 15.15 3.50 -22.56
CA LYS A 185 14.91 4.47 -23.65
C LYS A 185 16.19 5.15 -24.13
N ARG A 186 17.23 5.24 -23.28
CA ARG A 186 18.55 5.74 -23.68
C ARG A 186 19.36 4.70 -24.46
N LYS A 187 19.18 3.41 -24.18
CA LYS A 187 19.90 2.30 -24.83
C LYS A 187 19.28 1.84 -26.16
N SER A 188 17.95 1.87 -26.28
CA SER A 188 17.22 1.41 -27.48
C SER A 188 17.36 2.30 -28.72
N THR A 189 18.04 3.44 -28.63
CA THR A 189 18.42 4.26 -29.80
C THR A 189 19.72 3.80 -30.48
N SER A 190 20.35 2.70 -30.06
CA SER A 190 21.68 2.29 -30.54
C SER A 190 21.71 1.25 -31.66
N ASP A 191 20.59 0.67 -32.09
CA ASP A 191 20.60 -0.44 -33.06
C ASP A 191 20.41 0.06 -34.50
N ASP A 192 21.52 0.39 -35.17
CA ASP A 192 21.98 -0.20 -36.43
C ASP A 192 23.25 0.55 -36.91
N ILE A 193 24.13 -0.15 -37.63
CA ILE A 193 25.50 0.26 -38.04
C ILE A 193 26.53 0.21 -36.91
N GLY A 194 27.02 -1.00 -36.58
CA GLY A 194 28.41 -1.29 -36.19
C GLY A 194 29.13 -0.42 -35.15
N GLU A 195 28.41 0.33 -34.32
CA GLU A 195 28.98 1.34 -33.45
C GLU A 195 29.61 0.69 -32.21
N LYS A 196 30.77 1.20 -31.81
CA LYS A 196 31.41 0.84 -30.54
C LYS A 196 30.50 1.20 -29.35
N PRO A 197 30.65 0.54 -28.19
CA PRO A 197 29.85 0.84 -27.01
C PRO A 197 29.88 2.34 -26.66
N VAL A 198 28.70 2.91 -26.44
CA VAL A 198 28.51 4.30 -26.00
C VAL A 198 28.78 4.40 -24.51
N THR A 199 29.57 5.39 -24.09
CA THR A 199 29.73 5.75 -22.68
C THR A 199 28.74 6.87 -22.36
N MET A 200 27.81 6.62 -21.44
CA MET A 200 26.80 7.60 -21.02
C MET A 200 26.73 7.69 -19.50
N THR A 201 26.75 8.90 -18.96
CA THR A 201 26.45 9.21 -17.56
C THR A 201 25.39 10.30 -17.49
N SER A 202 25.04 10.77 -16.29
CA SER A 202 24.07 11.87 -16.13
C SER A 202 24.52 13.18 -16.78
N THR A 203 25.82 13.37 -17.03
CA THR A 203 26.41 14.62 -17.55
C THR A 203 27.32 14.43 -18.75
N HIS A 204 27.48 13.21 -19.25
CA HIS A 204 28.46 12.89 -20.29
C HIS A 204 27.88 11.91 -21.30
N TYR A 205 28.13 12.15 -22.58
CA TYR A 205 27.86 11.20 -23.67
C TYR A 205 29.07 11.12 -24.58
N GLU A 206 29.46 9.91 -24.92
CA GLU A 206 30.59 9.65 -25.79
C GLU A 206 30.28 8.46 -26.69
N ASN A 207 30.43 8.67 -28.00
CA ASN A 207 30.39 7.61 -29.01
C ASN A 207 31.69 7.61 -29.84
N GLU A 208 31.70 6.93 -30.97
CA GLU A 208 32.89 6.86 -31.83
C GLU A 208 33.22 8.17 -32.55
N TYR A 209 32.26 9.10 -32.66
CA TYR A 209 32.38 10.32 -33.46
C TYR A 209 32.68 11.57 -32.64
N PHE A 210 32.06 11.69 -31.47
CA PHE A 210 32.14 12.92 -30.66
C PHE A 210 31.90 12.65 -29.17
N ILE A 211 32.20 13.67 -28.38
CA ILE A 211 31.97 13.74 -26.94
C ILE A 211 31.08 14.94 -26.66
N VAL A 212 30.07 14.75 -25.81
CA VAL A 212 29.19 15.79 -25.28
C VAL A 212 29.28 15.79 -23.76
N ASP A 213 29.60 16.96 -23.21
CA ASP A 213 29.55 17.23 -21.78
C ASP A 213 28.45 18.25 -21.50
N VAL A 214 27.52 17.91 -20.60
CA VAL A 214 26.46 18.83 -20.17
C VAL A 214 26.68 19.28 -18.71
N PRO A 215 26.21 20.48 -18.32
CA PRO A 215 26.30 20.93 -16.94
C PRO A 215 25.61 20.00 -15.95
N ALA A 216 26.11 19.92 -14.71
CA ALA A 216 25.53 19.07 -13.66
C ALA A 216 24.03 19.32 -13.42
N LYS A 217 23.58 20.57 -13.59
CA LYS A 217 22.16 20.97 -13.50
C LYS A 217 21.24 20.26 -14.50
N TRP A 218 21.79 19.70 -15.58
CA TRP A 218 21.02 18.98 -16.59
C TRP A 218 20.81 17.52 -16.21
N SER A 219 21.46 17.00 -15.16
CA SER A 219 21.29 15.61 -14.71
C SER A 219 19.80 15.24 -14.61
N GLY A 220 19.37 14.24 -15.40
CA GLY A 220 17.97 13.79 -15.48
C GLY A 220 17.01 14.68 -16.28
N LYS A 221 17.47 15.80 -16.85
CA LYS A 221 16.68 16.77 -17.61
C LYS A 221 17.03 16.84 -19.09
N TRP A 222 17.89 15.96 -19.58
CA TRP A 222 18.26 15.92 -21.00
C TRP A 222 18.19 14.49 -21.55
N SER A 223 18.03 14.40 -22.86
CA SER A 223 18.02 13.14 -23.59
C SER A 223 18.70 13.31 -24.94
N ILE A 224 19.18 12.18 -25.46
CA ILE A 224 19.67 12.05 -26.83
C ILE A 224 18.87 10.92 -27.48
N SER A 225 18.53 11.09 -28.75
CA SER A 225 18.06 10.01 -29.61
C SER A 225 18.87 9.97 -30.90
N LYS A 226 18.91 8.81 -31.53
CA LYS A 226 19.61 8.57 -32.80
C LYS A 226 18.59 8.16 -33.87
N THR A 227 18.81 8.59 -35.09
CA THR A 227 18.05 8.18 -36.27
C THR A 227 18.99 8.08 -37.44
N ILE A 228 18.81 7.05 -38.28
CA ILE A 228 19.59 6.87 -39.51
C ILE A 228 18.70 7.27 -40.68
N ASP A 229 19.10 8.30 -41.40
CA ASP A 229 18.44 8.72 -42.61
C ASP A 229 19.22 8.25 -43.85
N THR A 230 18.52 7.55 -44.73
CA THR A 230 19.05 7.02 -46.00
C THR A 230 18.37 7.63 -47.21
N LYS A 231 17.44 8.57 -47.01
CA LYS A 231 16.55 9.07 -48.08
C LYS A 231 16.69 10.56 -48.29
N ASP A 232 16.66 11.35 -47.23
CA ASP A 232 16.58 12.81 -47.33
C ASP A 232 17.96 13.47 -47.26
N LEU A 233 18.58 13.41 -46.08
CA LEU A 233 19.94 13.90 -45.81
C LEU A 233 21.00 12.89 -46.26
N GLY A 234 20.70 11.59 -46.19
CA GLY A 234 21.57 10.50 -46.62
C GLY A 234 21.17 9.86 -47.95
N THR A 235 21.93 8.83 -48.32
CA THR A 235 21.59 7.86 -49.38
C THR A 235 21.78 6.45 -48.82
N PRO A 236 21.25 5.39 -49.47
CA PRO A 236 21.51 4.03 -49.03
C PRO A 236 23.02 3.66 -48.97
N SER A 237 23.85 4.25 -49.84
CA SER A 237 25.31 4.07 -49.85
C SER A 237 26.07 5.01 -48.90
N GLN A 238 25.47 6.13 -48.51
CA GLN A 238 26.04 7.15 -47.64
C GLN A 238 24.97 7.64 -46.65
N PRO A 239 24.64 6.86 -45.61
CA PRO A 239 23.62 7.24 -44.64
C PRO A 239 24.07 8.45 -43.81
N ALA A 240 23.11 9.25 -43.39
CA ALA A 240 23.29 10.30 -42.40
C ALA A 240 22.85 9.77 -41.02
N ILE A 241 23.72 9.85 -40.02
CA ILE A 241 23.37 9.52 -38.64
C ILE A 241 23.02 10.82 -37.92
N ILE A 242 21.79 10.91 -37.44
CA ILE A 242 21.23 12.10 -36.81
C ILE A 242 21.09 11.82 -35.32
N TYR A 243 21.75 12.63 -34.51
CA TYR A 243 21.62 12.65 -33.05
C TYR A 243 20.78 13.85 -32.65
N ALA A 244 19.59 13.64 -32.11
CA ALA A 244 18.72 14.68 -31.61
C ALA A 244 18.84 14.79 -30.08
N PHE A 245 19.31 15.94 -29.62
CA PHE A 245 19.46 16.28 -28.21
C PHE A 245 18.27 17.14 -27.78
N SER A 246 17.73 16.84 -26.61
CA SER A 246 16.67 17.62 -25.98
C SER A 246 17.02 17.91 -24.52
N ARG A 247 16.65 19.09 -24.05
CA ARG A 247 16.73 19.49 -22.63
C ARG A 247 15.38 20.06 -22.21
N SER A 248 14.92 19.62 -21.05
CA SER A 248 13.83 20.23 -20.30
C SER A 248 14.36 21.41 -19.47
N GLY A 249 13.73 22.56 -19.65
CA GLY A 249 14.02 23.75 -18.85
C GLY A 249 13.28 23.82 -17.53
N ASP A 250 13.75 24.70 -16.65
CA ASP A 250 13.07 25.01 -15.39
C ASP A 250 11.88 25.99 -15.60
N ASN A 251 11.84 26.69 -16.75
CA ASN A 251 10.74 27.58 -17.13
C ASN A 251 10.00 27.01 -18.37
N PRO A 252 8.68 26.74 -18.30
CA PRO A 252 7.91 26.18 -19.41
C PRO A 252 7.79 27.11 -20.62
N MET A 253 8.08 28.41 -20.49
CA MET A 253 7.95 29.38 -21.58
C MET A 253 9.25 29.62 -22.37
N PHE A 254 10.43 29.33 -21.79
CA PHE A 254 11.74 29.65 -22.41
C PHE A 254 12.92 28.72 -22.05
N GLY A 255 12.73 27.67 -21.25
CA GLY A 255 13.85 26.90 -20.70
C GLY A 255 14.24 25.64 -21.47
N GLY A 256 13.38 25.15 -22.36
CA GLY A 256 13.62 23.93 -23.14
C GLY A 256 14.35 24.21 -24.45
N GLY A 257 15.11 23.24 -24.95
CA GLY A 257 15.85 23.37 -26.20
C GLY A 257 16.06 22.04 -26.89
N GLY A 258 16.06 22.07 -28.22
CA GLY A 258 16.34 20.92 -29.08
C GLY A 258 17.46 21.25 -30.05
N GLN A 259 18.41 20.33 -30.24
CA GLN A 259 19.57 20.53 -31.10
C GLN A 259 19.93 19.21 -31.78
N THR A 260 20.26 19.26 -33.08
CA THR A 260 20.68 18.06 -33.81
C THR A 260 22.17 18.09 -34.15
N VAL A 261 22.79 16.92 -34.15
CA VAL A 261 24.15 16.65 -34.62
C VAL A 261 24.07 15.60 -35.72
N HIS A 262 24.66 15.88 -36.87
CA HIS A 262 24.62 15.04 -38.06
C HIS A 262 26.01 14.53 -38.36
N VAL A 263 26.16 13.21 -38.48
CA VAL A 263 27.40 12.52 -38.79
C VAL A 263 27.24 11.84 -40.15
N TYR A 264 28.25 11.99 -41.02
CA TYR A 264 28.31 11.33 -42.33
C TYR A 264 29.56 10.44 -42.40
N PRO A 265 29.49 9.17 -41.93
CA PRO A 265 30.67 8.31 -41.84
C PRO A 265 31.38 8.10 -43.19
N ASN A 266 30.58 8.00 -44.27
CA ASN A 266 31.05 7.78 -45.64
C ASN A 266 31.21 9.08 -46.45
N GLY A 267 31.29 10.23 -45.76
CA GLY A 267 31.34 11.55 -46.40
C GLY A 267 29.97 12.10 -46.80
N LEU A 268 29.94 13.41 -47.07
CA LEU A 268 28.72 14.13 -47.46
C LEU A 268 28.20 13.66 -48.83
N PRO A 269 26.91 13.33 -48.96
CA PRO A 269 26.32 13.05 -50.26
C PRO A 269 26.18 14.34 -51.08
N SER A 270 26.31 14.21 -52.40
CA SER A 270 26.30 15.35 -53.35
C SER A 270 25.01 16.19 -53.33
N LYS A 271 23.91 15.65 -52.80
CA LYS A 271 22.59 16.31 -52.70
C LYS A 271 22.35 17.08 -51.38
N ALA A 272 23.29 17.08 -50.43
CA ALA A 272 23.11 17.63 -49.07
C ALA A 272 23.17 19.18 -49.01
N ASN A 273 22.25 19.86 -49.70
CA ASN A 273 22.21 21.32 -49.76
C ASN A 273 21.97 22.01 -48.40
N SER A 274 21.32 21.32 -47.47
CA SER A 274 21.00 21.79 -46.10
C SER A 274 22.22 21.98 -45.20
N VAL A 275 23.36 21.35 -45.54
CA VAL A 275 24.57 21.39 -44.72
C VAL A 275 25.30 22.74 -44.78
N LYS A 276 24.99 23.58 -45.77
CA LYS A 276 25.61 24.91 -45.95
C LYS A 276 25.32 25.87 -44.78
N GLU A 277 24.24 25.65 -44.05
CA GLU A 277 23.82 26.48 -42.91
C GLU A 277 24.21 25.88 -41.55
N TRP A 278 24.84 24.71 -41.53
CA TRP A 278 25.19 23.99 -40.30
C TRP A 278 26.64 24.25 -39.88
N THR A 279 26.89 24.24 -38.58
CA THR A 279 28.23 24.47 -38.04
C THR A 279 29.02 23.17 -38.06
N LYS A 280 30.08 23.12 -38.88
CA LYS A 280 31.01 21.98 -38.94
C LYS A 280 31.99 22.05 -37.76
N PHE A 281 32.16 20.93 -37.03
CA PHE A 281 33.11 20.85 -35.90
C PHE A 281 33.99 19.57 -35.91
N GLY A 282 33.89 18.76 -36.96
CA GLY A 282 34.73 17.58 -37.21
C GLY A 282 34.77 17.26 -38.71
N SER A 283 35.51 16.22 -39.12
CA SER A 283 35.72 15.90 -40.54
C SER A 283 34.42 15.74 -41.33
N ASN A 284 33.42 15.07 -40.75
CA ASN A 284 32.09 14.86 -41.34
C ASN A 284 30.97 15.01 -40.30
N ILE A 285 31.14 15.94 -39.36
CA ILE A 285 30.20 16.14 -38.25
C ILE A 285 29.73 17.59 -38.20
N TYR A 286 28.42 17.77 -38.11
CA TYR A 286 27.74 19.05 -38.25
C TYR A 286 26.71 19.26 -37.14
N VAL A 287 26.68 20.43 -36.53
CA VAL A 287 25.57 20.87 -35.66
C VAL A 287 24.52 21.57 -36.51
N GLY A 288 23.30 21.04 -36.49
CA GLY A 288 22.15 21.61 -37.22
C GLY A 288 21.60 22.89 -36.58
N VAL A 289 20.45 23.37 -37.07
CA VAL A 289 19.75 24.50 -36.42
C VAL A 289 19.10 24.03 -35.12
N GLY A 290 19.26 24.80 -34.05
CA GLY A 290 18.66 24.53 -32.74
C GLY A 290 17.39 25.34 -32.49
N ALA A 291 16.45 24.77 -31.74
CA ALA A 291 15.36 25.53 -31.15
C ALA A 291 15.89 26.36 -29.96
N SER A 292 15.36 27.58 -29.77
CA SER A 292 15.76 28.50 -28.69
C SER A 292 17.27 28.80 -28.70
N SER A 293 17.79 29.32 -29.82
CA SER A 293 19.19 29.68 -30.05
C SER A 293 20.20 28.51 -30.14
N GLY A 294 19.91 27.35 -29.54
CA GLY A 294 20.76 26.16 -29.61
C GLY A 294 21.90 26.17 -28.58
N PHE A 295 22.06 25.06 -27.85
CA PHE A 295 22.97 24.98 -26.70
C PHE A 295 24.38 24.47 -27.01
N PHE A 296 24.66 24.09 -28.27
CA PHE A 296 26.01 23.78 -28.76
C PHE A 296 26.65 24.94 -29.55
N ASN A 297 25.94 26.05 -29.70
CA ASN A 297 26.45 27.21 -30.41
C ASN A 297 27.19 28.13 -29.44
N GLU A 298 28.51 28.18 -29.55
CA GLU A 298 29.40 29.00 -28.71
C GLU A 298 29.05 30.49 -28.76
N LYS A 299 28.42 30.98 -29.85
CA LYS A 299 27.93 32.36 -29.92
C LYS A 299 26.87 32.68 -28.87
N ASN A 300 26.26 31.67 -28.26
CA ASN A 300 25.29 31.81 -27.20
C ASN A 300 25.88 31.67 -25.79
N GLU A 301 27.20 31.57 -25.66
CA GLU A 301 27.88 31.47 -24.36
C GLU A 301 27.51 32.64 -23.43
N THR A 302 27.31 33.84 -23.99
CA THR A 302 26.87 35.02 -23.22
C THR A 302 25.49 34.85 -22.57
N TYR A 303 24.62 34.04 -23.16
CA TYR A 303 23.27 33.74 -22.67
C TYR A 303 23.24 32.53 -21.73
N TYR A 304 24.01 31.48 -22.04
CA TYR A 304 23.98 30.22 -21.29
C TYR A 304 25.05 30.09 -20.21
N LYS A 305 26.21 30.77 -20.35
CA LYS A 305 27.34 30.73 -19.41
C LYS A 305 27.63 29.31 -18.90
N ASP A 306 27.54 29.09 -17.60
CA ASP A 306 27.77 27.80 -16.92
C ASP A 306 26.70 26.72 -17.25
N GLU A 307 25.65 27.09 -17.98
CA GLU A 307 24.60 26.18 -18.45
C GLU A 307 24.78 25.73 -19.91
N MET A 308 25.90 26.09 -20.56
CA MET A 308 26.20 25.68 -21.93
C MET A 308 26.68 24.23 -21.99
N ALA A 309 26.12 23.45 -22.92
CA ALA A 309 26.63 22.12 -23.23
C ALA A 309 27.82 22.24 -24.18
N LYS A 310 28.82 21.37 -24.01
CA LYS A 310 30.03 21.35 -24.83
C LYS A 310 30.01 20.12 -25.72
N ILE A 311 30.38 20.30 -26.98
CA ILE A 311 30.54 19.22 -27.93
C ILE A 311 31.90 19.32 -28.61
N ARG A 312 32.57 18.19 -28.78
CA ARG A 312 33.84 18.11 -29.53
C ARG A 312 33.89 16.83 -30.35
N ALA A 313 34.45 16.93 -31.55
CA ALA A 313 34.76 15.76 -32.36
C ALA A 313 35.91 14.97 -31.71
N LYS A 314 35.94 13.66 -31.97
CA LYS A 314 37.07 12.78 -31.64
C LYS A 314 38.13 12.80 -32.74
#